data_AF-A0A502MHJ0-F1
#
_entry.id   AF-A0A502MHJ0-F1
#
_cell.length_a   1.000
_cell.length_b   1.000
_cell.length_c   1.000
_cell.angle_alpha   90.00
_cell.angle_beta   90.00
_cell.angle_gamma   90.00
#
_symmetry.space_group_name_H-M   'P 1'
#
loop_
_entity.id
_entity.type
_entity.pdbx_description
1 polymer ?
#
loop_
_entity_poly.entity_id
_entity_poly.type
_entity_poly.pdbx_seq_one_letter_code
_entity_poly.pdbx_strand_id
1 'polypeptide(L)' 'MGLFSDLNKKLAENLYAHGSYLSDPGADLPRRVEETVDLLMPFVKPEARETVRLQILGIIHEHIFDEE' A
#
# COMPACT_ATOMS: atom_id res chain seq x y z
N MET A 1 -26.08 -7.34 -25.43
CA MET A 1 -25.21 -7.34 -24.23
C MET A 1 -25.59 -6.10 -23.44
N GLY A 2 -26.14 -6.29 -22.24
CA GLY A 2 -26.84 -5.24 -21.50
C GLY A 2 -25.90 -4.39 -20.66
N LEU A 3 -26.28 -3.12 -20.45
CA LEU A 3 -25.62 -2.12 -19.61
C LEU A 3 -25.05 -2.66 -18.28
N PHE A 4 -25.75 -3.58 -17.63
CA PHE A 4 -25.32 -4.21 -16.38
C PHE A 4 -24.07 -5.10 -16.53
N SER A 5 -23.89 -5.73 -17.68
CA SER A 5 -22.70 -6.55 -17.97
C SER A 5 -21.46 -5.67 -18.16
N ASP A 6 -21.62 -4.50 -18.77
CA ASP A 6 -20.53 -3.53 -18.96
C ASP A 6 -20.14 -2.86 -17.65
N LEU A 7 -21.11 -2.59 -16.77
CA LEU A 7 -20.88 -2.11 -15.41
C LEU A 7 -20.13 -3.14 -14.57
N ASN A 8 -20.56 -4.41 -14.56
CA ASN A 8 -19.86 -5.47 -13.84
C ASN A 8 -18.44 -5.68 -14.35
N LYS A 9 -18.22 -5.58 -15.66
CA LYS A 9 -16.87 -5.68 -16.25
C LYS A 9 -15.98 -4.54 -15.78
N LYS A 10 -16.47 -3.29 -15.80
CA LYS A 10 -15.72 -2.12 -15.30
C LYS A 10 -15.43 -2.20 -13.80
N LEU A 11 -16.36 -2.74 -13.01
CA LEU A 11 -16.18 -2.96 -11.59
C LEU A 11 -15.13 -4.04 -11.31
N ALA A 12 -15.19 -5.16 -12.02
CA ALA A 12 -14.20 -6.23 -11.92
C ALA A 12 -12.80 -5.77 -12.38
N GLU A 13 -12.72 -4.99 -13.46
CA GLU A 13 -11.46 -4.40 -13.93
C GLU A 13 -10.89 -3.38 -12.92
N ASN A 14 -11.73 -2.54 -12.30
CA ASN A 14 -11.28 -1.65 -11.22
C ASN A 14 -10.82 -2.42 -9.99
N LEU A 15 -11.56 -3.45 -9.58
CA LEU A 15 -11.19 -4.28 -8.43
C LEU A 15 -9.92 -5.08 -8.71
N TYR A 16 -9.64 -5.48 -9.95
CA TYR A 16 -8.39 -6.16 -10.29
C TYR A 16 -7.21 -5.19 -10.40
N ALA A 17 -7.45 -3.99 -10.94
CA ALA A 17 -6.43 -2.93 -11.06
C ALA A 17 -6.09 -2.28 -9.71
N HIS A 18 -7.05 -2.23 -8.79
CA HIS A 18 -6.91 -1.54 -7.51
C HIS A 18 -7.07 -2.46 -6.29
N GLY A 19 -7.37 -3.74 -6.47
CA GLY A 19 -7.56 -4.68 -5.37
C GLY A 19 -6.28 -4.99 -4.59
N SER A 20 -5.11 -4.84 -5.23
CA SER A 20 -3.84 -4.84 -4.50
C SER A 20 -3.76 -3.70 -3.50
N TYR A 21 -4.34 -2.52 -3.76
CA TYR A 21 -4.36 -1.42 -2.78
C TYR A 21 -5.15 -1.75 -1.50
N LEU A 22 -6.04 -2.73 -1.56
CA LEU A 22 -6.87 -3.14 -0.42
C LEU A 22 -6.32 -4.37 0.31
N SER A 23 -5.25 -5.00 -0.19
CA SER A 23 -4.79 -6.30 0.32
C SER A 23 -3.26 -6.46 0.31
N ASP A 24 -2.53 -5.55 -0.33
CA ASP A 24 -1.08 -5.55 -0.40
C ASP A 24 -0.53 -4.55 0.62
N PRO A 25 0.17 -5.00 1.68
CA PRO A 25 0.87 -4.12 2.60
C PRO A 25 1.97 -3.26 1.93
N GLY A 26 2.28 -3.52 0.65
CA GLY A 26 3.15 -2.71 -0.20
C GLY A 26 2.43 -1.81 -1.20
N ALA A 27 1.11 -1.62 -1.10
CA ALA A 27 0.41 -0.63 -1.91
C ALA A 27 1.03 0.77 -1.68
N ASP A 28 1.28 1.51 -2.77
CA ASP A 28 2.05 2.77 -2.74
C ASP A 28 1.55 3.70 -1.63
N LEU A 29 2.30 3.74 -0.52
CA LEU A 29 2.09 4.71 0.53
C LEU A 29 2.31 6.10 -0.05
N PRO A 30 1.69 7.16 0.50
CA PRO A 30 1.96 8.51 0.05
C PRO A 30 3.47 8.74 0.03
N ARG A 31 4.04 9.13 -1.12
CA ARG A 31 5.48 9.30 -1.33
C ARG A 31 6.23 10.01 -0.19
N ARG A 32 5.57 10.95 0.48
CA ARG A 32 6.08 11.67 1.67
C ARG A 32 6.40 10.75 2.85
N VAL A 33 5.62 9.70 3.06
CA VAL A 33 5.83 8.69 4.11
C VAL A 33 7.09 7.90 3.83
N GLU A 34 7.25 7.36 2.62
CA GLU A 34 8.44 6.61 2.23
C GLU A 34 9.71 7.44 2.36
N GLU A 35 9.68 8.68 1.86
CA GLU A 35 10.80 9.62 1.98
C GLU A 35 11.16 9.90 3.46
N THR A 36 10.15 9.99 4.33
CA THR A 36 10.37 10.19 5.77
C THR A 36 10.98 8.95 6.42
N VAL A 37 10.51 7.75 6.06
CA VAL A 37 11.09 6.49 6.57
C VAL A 37 12.53 6.35 6.12
N ASP A 38 12.84 6.63 4.86
CA ASP A 38 14.18 6.57 4.31
C ASP A 38 15.15 7.55 5.00
N LEU A 39 14.68 8.74 5.38
CA LEU A 39 15.46 9.71 6.18
C LEU A 39 15.82 9.20 7.57
N LEU A 40 15.04 8.25 8.12
CA LEU A 40 15.26 7.69 9.46
C LEU A 40 16.11 6.41 9.44
N MET A 41 16.25 5.75 8.29
CA MET A 41 17.07 4.53 8.15
C MET A 41 18.55 4.66 8.54
N PRO A 42 19.22 5.83 8.42
CA PRO A 42 20.59 6.00 8.90
C PRO A 42 20.76 5.76 10.42
N PHE A 43 19.71 5.96 11.23
CA PHE A 43 19.73 5.71 12.67
C PHE A 43 19.61 4.22 13.04
N VAL A 44 19.23 3.39 12.07
CA VAL A 44 19.10 1.94 12.23
C VAL A 44 20.42 1.27 11.81
N LYS A 45 20.78 0.20 12.52
CA LYS A 45 21.93 -0.64 12.18
C LYS A 45 21.81 -1.13 10.73
N PRO A 46 22.89 -1.07 9.92
CA PRO A 46 22.83 -1.42 8.49
C PRO A 46 22.16 -2.76 8.20
N GLU A 47 22.42 -3.76 9.05
CA GLU A 47 21.93 -5.14 8.89
C GLU A 47 20.42 -5.27 9.12
N ALA A 48 19.81 -4.29 9.79
CA ALA A 48 18.39 -4.29 10.14
C ALA A 48 17.55 -3.27 9.33
N ARG A 49 18.17 -2.43 8.48
CA ARG A 49 17.49 -1.33 7.78
C ARG A 49 16.31 -1.79 6.95
N GLU A 50 16.51 -2.82 6.12
CA GLU A 50 15.46 -3.31 5.23
C GLU A 50 14.27 -3.87 6.03
N THR A 51 14.56 -4.68 7.04
CA THR A 51 13.53 -5.26 7.92
C THR A 51 12.74 -4.17 8.65
N VAL A 52 13.43 -3.18 9.22
CA VAL A 52 12.78 -2.08 9.95
C VAL A 52 11.96 -1.20 9.00
N ARG A 53 12.49 -0.92 7.79
CA ARG A 53 11.77 -0.17 6.76
C ARG A 53 10.44 -0.85 6.40
N LEU A 54 10.48 -2.15 6.09
CA LEU A 54 9.29 -2.92 5.74
C LEU A 54 8.28 -2.98 6.89
N GLN A 55 8.75 -3.15 8.13
CA GLN A 55 7.87 -3.16 9.30
C GLN A 55 7.17 -1.81 9.52
N ILE A 56 7.89 -0.70 9.40
CA ILE A 56 7.29 0.63 9.56
C ILE A 56 6.25 0.90 8.47
N LEU A 57 6.60 0.60 7.21
CA LEU A 57 5.67 0.79 6.09
C LEU A 57 4.42 -0.12 6.24
N GLY A 58 4.59 -1.38 6.64
CA GLY A 58 3.47 -2.29 6.90
C GLY A 58 2.52 -1.78 7.99
N ILE A 59 3.06 -1.29 9.12
CA ILE A 59 2.25 -0.72 10.22
C ILE A 59 1.49 0.53 9.74
N ILE A 60 2.14 1.41 8.99
CA ILE A 60 1.50 2.63 8.50
C ILE A 60 0.41 2.29 7.49
N HIS A 61 0.65 1.31 6.63
CA HIS A 61 -0.36 0.80 5.70
C HIS A 61 -1.59 0.31 6.46
N GLU A 62 -1.43 -0.60 7.43
CA GLU A 62 -2.56 -1.11 8.25
C GLU A 62 -3.36 0.04 8.88
N HIS A 63 -2.71 1.05 9.47
CA HIS A 63 -3.41 2.16 10.11
C HIS A 63 -4.07 3.18 9.17
N ILE A 64 -3.55 3.38 7.95
CA ILE A 64 -4.15 4.31 6.98
C ILE A 64 -5.45 3.72 6.40
N PHE A 65 -5.58 2.40 6.35
CA PHE A 65 -6.74 1.72 5.78
C PHE A 65 -7.77 1.23 6.82
N ASP A 66 -7.44 1.25 8.12
CA ASP A 66 -8.34 0.85 9.23
C ASP A 66 -9.26 1.98 9.77
N GLU A 67 -9.31 3.16 9.13
CA GLU A 67 -10.22 4.27 9.53
C GLU A 67 -11.64 4.22 8.91
N GLU A 68 -12.16 3.05 8.52
CA GLU A 68 -13.58 2.87 8.10
C GLU A 68 -14.54 2.52 9.26
#